data_AF-A0A7S2GWH9-F1
#
_entry.id   AF-A0A7S2GWH9-F1
#
_cell.length_a   1.000
_cell.length_b   1.000
_cell.length_c   1.000
_cell.angle_alpha   90.00
_cell.angle_beta   90.00
_cell.angle_gamma   90.00
#
_symmetry.space_group_name_H-M   'P 1'
#
loop_
_entity.id
_entity.type
_entity.pdbx_description
1 polymer ?
#
loop_
_entity_poly.entity_id
_entity_poly.type
_entity_poly.pdbx_seq_one_letter_code
_entity_poly.pdbx_strand_id
1 'polypeptide(L)'
;SGKAITILQTVTAVTDQAGKREALNFPCDEAFPSASQETMFDRVGRPAVDATLQGFNGTVMCYGQTGAGKSFTMVGSRDNYAQRGLAPRSIAHAFREAANHPEYEYTMRFSCLEIYNDVMYDLLSTLPSDAPRQELSLSELRGGRVEVKGLLAPEVESEQAALEMLFTAEANRAVAQHQLNQTSSRSHVLYLLQVTR
;
A
#
# COMPACT_ATOMS: atom_id res chain seq x y z
N SER A 1 -16.36 -3.21 16.04
CA SER A 1 -15.05 -2.80 15.49
C SER A 1 -14.67 -3.69 14.33
N GLY A 2 -15.14 -3.38 13.12
CA GLY A 2 -14.76 -4.12 11.91
C GLY A 2 -13.40 -3.63 11.42
N LYS A 3 -12.37 -4.49 11.45
CA LYS A 3 -11.17 -4.30 10.64
C LYS A 3 -11.37 -5.16 9.40
N ALA A 4 -11.55 -4.55 8.24
CA ALA A 4 -11.55 -5.29 6.97
C ALA A 4 -10.07 -5.48 6.58
N ILE A 5 -9.57 -6.70 6.79
CA ILE A 5 -8.26 -7.13 6.30
C ILE A 5 -8.54 -8.05 5.12
N THR A 6 -8.27 -7.58 3.89
CA THR A 6 -8.36 -8.44 2.70
C THR A 6 -6.97 -8.98 2.41
N ILE A 7 -6.77 -10.27 2.66
CA ILE A 7 -5.53 -11.00 2.36
C ILE A 7 -5.70 -11.66 0.98
N LEU A 8 -4.91 -11.24 0.00
CA LEU A 8 -4.84 -11.92 -1.28
C LEU A 8 -3.87 -13.10 -1.18
N GLN A 9 -4.37 -14.33 -1.27
CA GLN A 9 -3.54 -15.54 -1.43
C GLN A 9 -3.38 -15.87 -2.91
N THR A 10 -2.13 -15.90 -3.39
CA THR A 10 -1.77 -16.51 -4.67
C THR A 10 -1.44 -17.98 -4.43
N VAL A 11 -2.26 -18.90 -4.96
CA VAL A 11 -1.98 -20.34 -4.92
C VAL A 11 -0.74 -20.62 -5.77
N THR A 12 0.33 -21.09 -5.13
CA THR A 12 1.49 -21.65 -5.84
C THR A 12 1.37 -23.16 -5.76
N ALA A 13 1.33 -23.84 -6.90
CA ALA A 13 1.37 -25.30 -6.94
C ALA A 13 2.71 -25.78 -6.36
N VAL A 14 2.66 -26.62 -5.32
CA VAL A 14 3.84 -27.25 -4.75
C VAL A 14 4.02 -28.61 -5.43
N THR A 15 5.17 -28.84 -6.06
CA THR A 15 5.54 -30.15 -6.60
C THR A 15 6.24 -30.95 -5.50
N ASP A 16 5.79 -32.18 -5.23
CA ASP A 16 6.48 -33.08 -4.29
C ASP A 16 7.84 -33.55 -4.86
N GLN A 17 8.70 -34.08 -3.98
CA GLN A 17 10.00 -34.64 -4.36
C GLN A 17 9.89 -36.01 -5.10
N ALA A 18 8.68 -36.54 -5.30
CA ALA A 18 8.42 -37.84 -5.93
C ALA A 18 7.86 -37.71 -7.36
N GLY A 19 7.70 -36.50 -7.88
CA GLY A 19 7.13 -36.25 -9.21
C GLY A 19 5.63 -36.57 -9.30
N LYS A 20 4.95 -36.78 -8.17
CA LYS A 20 3.51 -37.05 -8.15
C LYS A 20 2.78 -35.73 -7.97
N ARG A 21 2.01 -35.34 -8.99
CA ARG A 21 1.13 -34.17 -8.91
C ARG A 21 -0.06 -34.50 -8.01
N GLU A 22 0.06 -34.26 -6.72
CA GLU A 22 -1.10 -34.19 -5.84
C GLU A 22 -1.79 -32.83 -6.03
N ALA A 23 -3.09 -32.87 -6.34
CA ALA A 23 -3.91 -31.67 -6.40
C ALA A 23 -4.20 -31.22 -4.96
N LEU A 24 -3.47 -30.20 -4.51
CA LEU A 24 -3.74 -29.53 -3.25
C LEU A 24 -4.86 -28.49 -3.46
N ASN A 25 -5.94 -28.63 -2.69
CA ASN A 25 -7.05 -27.68 -2.71
C ASN A 25 -6.88 -26.67 -1.57
N PHE A 26 -6.85 -25.39 -1.92
CA PHE A 26 -6.75 -24.28 -0.97
C PHE A 26 -8.03 -23.45 -1.05
N PRO A 27 -8.88 -23.44 -0.01
CA PRO A 27 -10.03 -22.55 0.02
C PRO A 27 -9.55 -21.10 0.14
N CYS A 28 -10.14 -20.21 -0.66
CA CYS A 28 -9.94 -18.77 -0.60
C CYS A 28 -11.27 -18.08 -0.89
N ASP A 29 -11.42 -16.83 -0.45
CA ASP A 29 -12.64 -16.06 -0.74
C ASP A 29 -12.82 -15.89 -2.26
N GLU A 30 -11.73 -15.51 -2.95
CA GLU A 30 -11.70 -15.34 -4.40
C GLU A 30 -10.30 -15.64 -4.98
N ALA A 31 -10.26 -16.17 -6.20
CA ALA A 31 -9.04 -16.41 -6.96
C ALA A 31 -9.08 -15.64 -8.30
N PHE A 32 -7.95 -15.04 -8.66
CA PHE A 32 -7.84 -14.16 -9.83
C PHE A 32 -6.73 -14.63 -10.80
N PRO A 33 -6.98 -15.64 -11.66
CA PRO A 33 -5.94 -16.21 -12.53
C PRO A 33 -5.41 -15.26 -13.61
N SER A 34 -6.23 -14.30 -14.06
CA SER A 34 -5.88 -13.35 -15.13
C SER A 34 -6.72 -12.07 -14.99
N ALA A 35 -6.71 -11.46 -13.81
CA ALA A 35 -7.45 -10.23 -13.55
C ALA A 35 -6.69 -8.99 -14.03
N SER A 36 -7.45 -8.01 -14.53
CA SER A 36 -6.92 -6.67 -14.78
C SER A 36 -6.71 -5.91 -13.45
N GLN A 37 -5.91 -4.86 -13.48
CA GLN A 37 -5.74 -3.98 -12.31
C GLN A 37 -7.05 -3.32 -11.87
N GLU A 38 -7.95 -3.06 -12.82
CA GLU A 38 -9.28 -2.54 -12.55
C GLU A 38 -10.13 -3.57 -11.80
N THR A 39 -10.17 -4.81 -12.27
CA THR A 39 -10.87 -5.89 -11.57
C THR A 39 -10.32 -6.11 -10.16
N MET A 40 -8.99 -6.10 -10.00
CA MET A 40 -8.36 -6.22 -8.69
C MET A 40 -8.78 -5.07 -7.76
N PHE A 41 -8.83 -3.85 -8.28
CA PHE A 41 -9.28 -2.70 -7.52
C PHE A 41 -10.76 -2.81 -7.13
N ASP A 42 -11.65 -3.14 -8.06
CA ASP A 42 -13.08 -3.21 -7.79
C ASP A 42 -13.43 -4.29 -6.76
N ARG A 43 -12.72 -5.42 -6.77
CA ARG A 43 -12.98 -6.54 -5.86
C ARG A 43 -12.31 -6.37 -4.49
N VAL A 44 -11.16 -5.71 -4.42
CA VAL A 44 -10.33 -5.65 -3.20
C VAL A 44 -10.17 -4.23 -2.67
N GLY A 45 -9.77 -3.30 -3.53
CA GLY A 45 -9.44 -1.92 -3.15
C GLY A 45 -10.68 -1.09 -2.81
N ARG A 46 -11.69 -1.10 -3.69
CA ARG A 46 -12.93 -0.33 -3.55
C ARG A 46 -13.64 -0.57 -2.22
N PRO A 47 -13.94 -1.82 -1.80
CA PRO A 47 -14.60 -2.05 -0.51
C PRO A 47 -13.81 -1.51 0.69
N ALA A 48 -12.47 -1.55 0.64
CA ALA A 48 -11.62 -1.04 1.70
C ALA A 48 -11.64 0.50 1.76
N VAL A 49 -11.65 1.17 0.61
CA VAL A 49 -11.75 2.63 0.52
C VAL A 49 -13.14 3.10 0.95
N ASP A 50 -14.20 2.46 0.47
CA ASP A 50 -15.59 2.78 0.84
C ASP A 50 -15.80 2.66 2.36
N ALA A 51 -15.28 1.59 2.97
CA ALA A 51 -15.31 1.43 4.43
C ALA A 51 -14.51 2.54 5.14
N THR A 52 -13.39 2.97 4.56
CA THR A 52 -12.56 4.06 5.11
C THR A 52 -13.30 5.40 5.12
N LEU A 53 -13.99 5.72 4.03
CA LEU A 53 -14.82 6.93 3.95
C LEU A 53 -16.01 6.91 4.92
N GLN A 54 -16.45 5.71 5.33
CA GLN A 54 -17.48 5.50 6.36
C GLN A 54 -16.93 5.51 7.80
N GLY A 55 -15.63 5.77 7.99
CA GLY A 55 -14.99 5.87 9.31
C GLY A 55 -14.44 4.55 9.86
N PHE A 56 -14.29 3.51 9.03
CA PHE A 56 -13.63 2.27 9.41
C PHE A 56 -12.16 2.24 8.98
N ASN A 57 -11.33 1.39 9.60
CA ASN A 57 -9.96 1.19 9.11
C ASN A 57 -9.97 0.12 8.02
N GLY A 58 -9.56 0.47 6.80
CA GLY A 58 -9.28 -0.47 5.71
C GLY A 58 -7.80 -0.84 5.64
N THR A 59 -7.47 -2.11 5.41
CA THR A 59 -6.08 -2.54 5.15
C THR A 59 -6.05 -3.60 4.07
N VAL A 60 -5.25 -3.35 3.02
CA VAL A 60 -4.99 -4.30 1.94
C VAL A 60 -3.50 -4.61 1.93
N MET A 61 -3.17 -5.90 1.91
CA MET A 61 -1.78 -6.37 1.92
C MET A 61 -1.52 -7.35 0.78
N CYS A 62 -0.47 -7.09 0.01
CA CYS A 62 0.01 -8.02 -1.00
C CYS A 62 1.07 -8.96 -0.39
N TYR A 63 0.84 -10.26 -0.45
CA TYR A 63 1.77 -11.29 0.04
C TYR A 63 2.13 -12.29 -1.06
N GLY A 64 3.36 -12.81 -1.02
CA GLY A 64 3.86 -13.80 -1.98
C GLY A 64 5.36 -13.72 -2.19
N GLN A 65 5.93 -14.69 -2.91
CA GLN A 65 7.36 -14.73 -3.20
C GLN A 65 7.86 -13.54 -4.04
N THR A 66 9.17 -13.33 -4.09
CA THR A 66 9.79 -12.36 -5.01
C THR A 66 9.42 -12.70 -6.45
N GLY A 67 9.04 -11.69 -7.24
CA GLY A 67 8.56 -11.90 -8.61
C GLY A 67 7.08 -12.28 -8.74
N ALA A 68 6.35 -12.53 -7.64
CA ALA A 68 4.93 -12.90 -7.68
C ALA A 68 3.97 -11.74 -8.00
N GLY A 69 4.48 -10.54 -8.30
CA GLY A 69 3.66 -9.39 -8.69
C GLY A 69 3.20 -8.44 -7.57
N LYS A 70 3.66 -8.58 -6.32
CA LYS A 70 3.23 -7.72 -5.18
C LYS A 70 3.26 -6.21 -5.48
N SER A 71 4.40 -5.70 -5.96
CA SER A 71 4.57 -4.28 -6.30
C SER A 71 3.75 -3.88 -7.52
N PHE A 72 3.59 -4.81 -8.48
CA PHE A 72 2.73 -4.59 -9.64
C PHE A 72 1.26 -4.48 -9.23
N THR A 73 0.75 -5.37 -8.37
CA THR A 73 -0.62 -5.28 -7.85
C THR A 73 -0.83 -4.04 -7.00
N MET A 74 0.12 -3.70 -6.12
CA MET A 74 -0.03 -2.57 -5.19
C MET A 74 0.11 -1.21 -5.87
N VAL A 75 1.19 -0.97 -6.62
CA VAL A 75 1.47 0.33 -7.25
C VAL A 75 1.17 0.30 -8.74
N GLY A 76 1.61 -0.76 -9.43
CA GLY A 76 1.47 -0.89 -10.88
C GLY A 76 2.35 0.08 -11.65
N SER A 77 1.92 0.45 -12.84
CA SER A 77 2.66 1.38 -13.70
C SER A 77 2.39 2.83 -13.33
N ARG A 78 3.46 3.64 -13.28
CA ARG A 78 3.37 5.09 -13.20
C ARG A 78 2.83 5.71 -14.49
N ASP A 79 3.36 5.27 -15.63
CA ASP A 79 3.16 5.91 -16.93
C ASP A 79 1.95 5.38 -17.70
N ASN A 80 1.51 4.16 -17.41
CA ASN A 80 0.32 3.56 -18.03
C ASN A 80 -0.85 3.53 -17.06
N TYR A 81 -1.82 4.42 -17.29
CA TYR A 81 -3.02 4.55 -16.45
C TYR A 81 -3.80 3.22 -16.29
N ALA A 82 -3.96 2.45 -17.36
CA ALA A 82 -4.68 1.17 -17.31
C ALA A 82 -3.97 0.15 -16.42
N GLN A 83 -2.64 0.29 -16.26
CA GLN A 83 -1.79 -0.61 -15.47
C GLN A 83 -1.48 -0.08 -14.06
N ARG A 84 -2.08 1.03 -13.62
CA ARG A 84 -2.04 1.50 -12.23
C ARG A 84 -2.66 0.47 -11.29
N GLY A 85 -2.00 0.20 -10.17
CA GLY A 85 -2.42 -0.80 -9.18
C GLY A 85 -3.40 -0.27 -8.15
N LEU A 86 -3.49 -0.97 -7.02
CA LEU A 86 -4.44 -0.69 -5.93
C LEU A 86 -4.24 0.68 -5.29
N ALA A 87 -3.02 1.07 -4.92
CA ALA A 87 -2.73 2.33 -4.23
C ALA A 87 -3.14 3.58 -5.04
N PRO A 88 -2.68 3.79 -6.30
CA PRO A 88 -3.09 4.96 -7.06
C PRO A 88 -4.60 4.97 -7.38
N ARG A 89 -5.23 3.79 -7.60
CA ARG A 89 -6.68 3.70 -7.80
C ARG A 89 -7.46 4.00 -6.52
N SER A 90 -6.94 3.64 -5.35
CA SER A 90 -7.53 3.93 -4.05
C SER A 90 -7.53 5.42 -3.76
N ILE A 91 -6.42 6.11 -4.05
CA ILE A 91 -6.32 7.57 -3.97
C ILE A 91 -7.37 8.22 -4.88
N ALA A 92 -7.38 7.86 -6.17
CA ALA A 92 -8.33 8.42 -7.14
C ALA A 92 -9.80 8.21 -6.72
N HIS A 93 -10.11 7.01 -6.23
CA HIS A 93 -11.46 6.70 -5.77
C HIS A 93 -11.86 7.50 -4.53
N ALA A 94 -10.97 7.61 -3.54
CA ALA A 94 -11.25 8.36 -2.32
C ALA A 94 -11.59 9.83 -2.63
N PHE A 95 -10.78 10.49 -3.47
CA PHE A 95 -11.04 11.87 -3.89
C PHE A 95 -12.33 12.01 -4.71
N ARG A 96 -12.60 11.06 -5.62
CA ARG A 96 -13.85 11.05 -6.40
C ARG A 96 -15.07 10.92 -5.50
N GLU A 97 -15.07 10.01 -4.53
CA GLU A 97 -16.21 9.84 -3.62
C GLU A 97 -16.36 11.05 -2.69
N ALA A 98 -15.26 11.62 -2.19
CA ALA A 98 -15.32 12.85 -1.41
C ALA A 98 -15.99 13.99 -2.20
N ALA A 99 -15.66 14.14 -3.48
CA ALA A 99 -16.28 15.13 -4.36
C ALA A 99 -17.76 14.84 -4.67
N ASN A 100 -18.17 13.56 -4.70
CA ASN A 100 -19.56 13.15 -4.91
C ASN A 100 -20.45 13.35 -3.67
N HIS A 101 -19.84 13.58 -2.50
CA HIS A 101 -20.52 13.78 -1.21
C HIS A 101 -20.21 15.17 -0.60
N PRO A 102 -20.64 16.27 -1.26
CA PRO A 102 -20.34 17.63 -0.82
C PRO A 102 -21.00 18.02 0.51
N GLU A 103 -21.92 17.20 1.03
CA GLU A 103 -22.50 17.35 2.37
C GLU A 103 -21.48 17.09 3.50
N TYR A 104 -20.31 16.56 3.19
CA TYR A 104 -19.24 16.25 4.13
C TYR A 104 -17.96 17.01 3.82
N GLU A 105 -17.25 17.44 4.86
CA GLU A 105 -15.95 18.09 4.74
C GLU A 105 -14.85 17.05 4.96
N TYR A 106 -14.16 16.65 3.89
CA TYR A 106 -13.10 15.66 3.97
C TYR A 106 -11.73 16.31 4.07
N THR A 107 -10.92 15.89 5.04
CA THR A 107 -9.49 16.14 5.10
C THR A 107 -8.73 14.86 4.82
N MET A 108 -7.85 14.87 3.82
CA MET A 108 -7.02 13.71 3.45
C MET A 108 -5.55 13.98 3.72
N ARG A 109 -4.85 13.01 4.32
CA ARG A 109 -3.40 13.03 4.53
C ARG A 109 -2.75 11.80 3.96
N PHE A 110 -1.56 11.94 3.39
CA PHE A 110 -0.83 10.83 2.80
C PHE A 110 0.55 10.65 3.44
N SER A 111 0.88 9.42 3.83
CA SER A 111 2.18 9.05 4.37
C SER A 111 2.72 7.81 3.66
N CYS A 112 4.05 7.68 3.59
CA CYS A 112 4.70 6.49 3.04
C CYS A 112 5.86 6.05 3.93
N LEU A 113 5.78 4.82 4.42
CA LEU A 113 6.73 4.23 5.36
C LEU A 113 7.41 3.02 4.73
N GLU A 114 8.73 2.94 4.86
CA GLU A 114 9.50 1.72 4.56
C GLU A 114 9.98 1.07 5.86
N ILE A 115 9.82 -0.24 5.98
CA ILE A 115 10.43 -1.06 7.02
C ILE A 115 11.50 -1.92 6.36
N TYR A 116 12.76 -1.72 6.73
CA TYR A 116 13.89 -2.47 6.23
C TYR A 116 14.78 -2.89 7.40
N ASN A 117 15.06 -4.20 7.50
CA ASN A 117 15.89 -4.77 8.57
C ASN A 117 15.45 -4.32 9.98
N ASP A 118 14.13 -4.36 10.23
CA ASP A 118 13.47 -3.91 11.46
C ASP A 118 13.61 -2.41 11.80
N VAL A 119 14.13 -1.62 10.86
CA VAL A 119 14.23 -0.16 10.97
C VAL A 119 13.20 0.51 10.07
N MET A 120 12.58 1.57 10.58
CA MET A 120 11.54 2.35 9.90
C MET A 120 12.11 3.63 9.31
N TYR A 121 11.73 3.93 8.06
CA TYR A 121 12.15 5.13 7.33
C TYR A 121 10.95 5.81 6.66
N ASP A 122 10.92 7.14 6.73
CA ASP A 122 9.96 7.95 5.98
C ASP A 122 10.41 8.06 4.51
N LEU A 123 9.55 7.66 3.57
CA LEU A 123 9.84 7.75 2.14
C LEU A 123 9.49 9.11 1.51
N LEU A 124 8.78 9.98 2.24
CA LEU A 124 8.47 11.37 1.85
C LEU A 124 9.48 12.38 2.41
N SER A 125 10.34 11.97 3.34
CA SER A 125 11.36 12.84 3.93
C SER A 125 12.37 13.32 2.89
N THR A 126 12.53 14.63 2.78
CA THR A 126 13.50 15.29 1.89
C THR A 126 14.80 15.56 2.66
N LEU A 127 15.54 14.50 2.99
CA LEU A 127 16.89 14.67 3.51
C LEU A 127 17.87 14.97 2.36
N PRO A 128 18.91 15.79 2.57
CA PRO A 128 20.01 15.92 1.63
C PRO A 128 20.59 14.55 1.28
N SER A 129 21.02 14.37 0.01
CA SER A 129 21.65 13.14 -0.51
C SER A 129 22.66 12.49 0.44
N ASP A 130 23.42 13.32 1.16
CA ASP A 130 24.57 12.89 1.96
C ASP A 130 24.24 12.75 3.46
N ALA A 131 23.01 13.07 3.86
CA ALA A 131 22.56 12.92 5.24
C ALA A 131 22.08 11.47 5.50
N PRO A 132 22.42 10.88 6.65
CA PRO A 132 21.91 9.56 7.00
C PRO A 132 20.38 9.60 7.11
N ARG A 133 19.72 8.57 6.59
CA ARG A 133 18.26 8.42 6.74
C ARG A 133 17.88 8.43 8.22
N GLN A 134 16.88 9.23 8.56
CA GLN A 134 16.36 9.28 9.92
C GLN A 134 15.57 8.00 10.23
N GLU A 135 15.98 7.29 11.27
CA GLU A 135 15.24 6.16 11.82
C GLU A 135 14.01 6.66 12.58
N LEU A 136 12.86 6.04 12.31
CA LEU A 136 11.61 6.33 13.01
C LEU A 136 11.40 5.34 14.16
N SER A 137 10.60 5.74 15.14
CA SER A 137 10.27 4.93 16.32
C SER A 137 8.76 4.82 16.52
N LEU A 138 8.31 3.71 17.12
CA LEU A 138 6.92 3.56 17.52
C LEU A 138 6.66 4.32 18.83
N SER A 139 5.47 4.90 18.92
CA SER A 139 4.96 5.55 20.12
C SER A 139 3.56 5.02 20.43
N GLU A 140 3.34 4.63 21.68
CA GLU A 140 2.00 4.28 22.16
C GLU A 140 1.27 5.53 22.64
N LEU A 141 0.10 5.76 22.06
CA LEU A 141 -0.85 6.80 22.47
C LEU A 141 -1.84 6.25 23.48
N ARG A 142 -2.50 7.15 24.23
CA ARG A 142 -3.58 6.77 25.15
C ARG A 142 -4.67 6.00 24.40
N GLY A 143 -5.14 4.91 25.02
CA GLY A 143 -6.16 4.03 24.42
C GLY A 143 -5.60 2.92 23.52
N GLY A 144 -4.29 2.63 23.60
CA GLY A 144 -3.68 1.49 22.89
C GLY A 144 -3.51 1.71 21.38
N ARG A 145 -3.57 2.97 20.92
CA ARG A 145 -3.26 3.33 19.53
C ARG A 145 -1.75 3.47 19.38
N VAL A 146 -1.20 2.95 18.29
CA VAL A 146 0.23 3.08 17.97
C VAL A 146 0.39 4.12 16.86
N GLU A 147 1.39 4.98 16.99
CA GLU A 147 1.79 5.98 16.00
C GLU A 147 3.29 5.84 15.70
N VAL A 148 3.70 6.17 14.47
CA VAL A 148 5.11 6.24 14.09
C VAL A 148 5.59 7.66 14.30
N LYS A 149 6.42 7.88 15.32
CA LYS A 149 6.95 9.21 15.65
C LYS A 149 7.88 9.69 14.55
N GLY A 150 7.59 10.87 14.01
CA GLY A 150 8.37 11.52 12.96
C GLY A 150 7.98 11.12 11.54
N LEU A 151 6.95 10.27 11.35
CA LEU A 151 6.37 10.01 10.03
C LEU A 151 5.58 11.23 9.55
N LEU A 152 5.92 11.74 8.37
CA LEU A 152 5.22 12.85 7.74
C LEU A 152 3.84 12.39 7.28
N ALA A 153 2.82 13.18 7.61
CA ALA A 153 1.44 13.03 7.15
C ALA A 153 0.91 14.36 6.59
N PRO A 154 1.51 14.90 5.51
CA PRO A 154 1.04 16.12 4.88
C PRO A 154 -0.40 15.97 4.37
N GLU A 155 -1.14 17.07 4.45
CA GLU A 155 -2.45 17.19 3.86
C GLU A 155 -2.35 17.22 2.33
N VAL A 156 -3.28 16.55 1.67
CA VAL A 156 -3.39 16.48 0.21
C VAL A 156 -4.70 17.10 -0.24
N GLU A 157 -4.60 18.23 -0.94
CA GLU A 157 -5.77 18.98 -1.40
C GLU A 157 -6.35 18.44 -2.72
N SER A 158 -5.67 17.50 -3.38
CA SER A 158 -6.14 16.92 -4.64
C SER A 158 -5.62 15.50 -4.87
N GLU A 159 -6.34 14.75 -5.72
CA GLU A 159 -5.90 13.45 -6.24
C GLU A 159 -4.49 13.55 -6.82
N GLN A 160 -4.22 14.60 -7.61
CA GLN A 160 -2.94 14.79 -8.28
C GLN A 160 -1.80 14.95 -7.28
N ALA A 161 -1.97 15.78 -6.24
CA ALA A 161 -0.96 15.97 -5.20
C ALA A 161 -0.66 14.66 -4.43
N ALA A 162 -1.69 13.87 -4.12
CA ALA A 162 -1.52 12.58 -3.46
C ALA A 162 -0.80 11.55 -4.36
N LEU A 163 -1.13 11.50 -5.64
CA LEU A 163 -0.46 10.64 -6.61
C LEU A 163 1.00 11.05 -6.82
N GLU A 164 1.30 12.35 -6.86
CA GLU A 164 2.67 12.85 -6.94
C GLU A 164 3.51 12.41 -5.74
N MET A 165 2.95 12.48 -4.53
CA MET A 165 3.63 11.96 -3.34
C MET A 165 3.83 10.45 -3.36
N LEU A 166 2.83 9.67 -3.81
CA LEU A 166 2.99 8.23 -4.01
C LEU A 166 4.17 7.90 -4.93
N PHE A 167 4.24 8.54 -6.10
CA PHE A 167 5.30 8.26 -7.07
C PHE A 167 6.66 8.84 -6.66
N THR A 168 6.67 9.94 -5.90
CA THR A 168 7.89 10.48 -5.28
C THR A 168 8.44 9.51 -4.25
N ALA A 169 7.59 8.94 -3.38
CA ALA A 169 8.00 7.93 -2.42
C ALA A 169 8.60 6.70 -3.10
N GLU A 170 8.01 6.24 -4.21
CA GLU A 170 8.57 5.12 -5.00
C GLU A 170 9.94 5.47 -5.61
N ALA A 171 10.12 6.69 -6.10
CA ALA A 171 11.42 7.14 -6.60
C ALA A 171 12.47 7.19 -5.47
N ASN A 172 12.11 7.73 -4.31
CA ASN A 172 12.98 7.80 -3.14
C ASN A 172 13.37 6.40 -2.64
N ARG A 173 12.42 5.46 -2.67
CA ARG A 173 12.65 4.05 -2.35
C ARG A 173 13.64 3.41 -3.31
N ALA A 174 13.48 3.61 -4.62
CA ALA A 174 14.39 3.07 -5.63
C ALA A 174 15.82 3.60 -5.45
N VAL A 175 15.99 4.92 -5.23
CA VAL A 175 17.30 5.54 -4.97
C VAL A 175 17.98 4.93 -3.75
N ALA A 176 17.25 4.77 -2.65
CA ALA A 176 17.82 4.22 -1.43
C ALA A 176 18.20 2.74 -1.54
N GLN A 177 17.43 1.96 -2.30
CA GLN A 177 17.78 0.57 -2.57
C GLN A 177 19.12 0.48 -3.31
N HIS A 178 19.38 1.38 -4.26
CA HIS A 178 20.65 1.44 -4.96
C HIS A 178 21.81 1.85 -4.04
N GLN A 179 21.64 2.86 -3.20
CA GLN A 179 22.69 3.33 -2.27
C GLN A 179 23.09 2.26 -1.24
N LEU A 180 22.13 1.46 -0.79
CA LEU A 180 22.31 0.48 0.28
C LEU A 180 22.57 -0.95 -0.25
N ASN A 181 22.78 -1.13 -1.57
CA ASN A 181 22.89 -2.44 -2.24
C ASN A 181 21.75 -3.40 -1.85
N GLN A 182 20.55 -2.87 -1.66
CA GLN A 182 19.41 -3.62 -1.14
C GLN A 182 18.65 -4.33 -2.25
N THR A 183 18.14 -5.51 -1.92
CA THR A 183 17.09 -6.15 -2.72
C THR A 183 15.73 -5.75 -2.17
N SER A 184 14.84 -5.29 -3.05
CA SER A 184 13.45 -4.92 -2.72
C SER A 184 12.61 -6.04 -2.08
N SER A 185 13.11 -7.27 -2.08
CA SER A 185 12.49 -8.42 -1.41
C SER A 185 12.58 -8.39 0.11
N ARG A 186 13.46 -7.55 0.68
CA ARG A 186 13.72 -7.47 2.13
C ARG A 186 13.13 -6.23 2.81
N SER A 187 12.45 -5.35 2.06
CA SER A 187 11.73 -4.22 2.64
C SER A 187 10.21 -4.36 2.48
N HIS A 188 9.49 -3.86 3.47
CA HIS A 188 8.04 -3.70 3.44
C HIS A 188 7.72 -2.22 3.25
N VAL A 189 6.71 -1.92 2.44
CA VAL A 189 6.28 -0.54 2.18
C VAL A 189 4.82 -0.41 2.56
N LEU A 190 4.52 0.63 3.33
CA LEU A 190 3.18 0.98 3.75
C LEU A 190 2.83 2.34 3.14
N TYR A 191 1.74 2.38 2.38
CA TYR A 191 1.11 3.62 1.91
C TYR A 191 -0.11 3.87 2.80
N LEU A 192 -0.15 5.01 3.47
CA LEU A 192 -1.22 5.34 4.40
C LEU A 192 -1.98 6.55 3.86
N LEU A 193 -3.25 6.35 3.51
CA LEU A 193 -4.20 7.43 3.25
C LEU A 193 -5.09 7.56 4.47
N GLN A 194 -4.94 8.68 5.20
CA GLN A 194 -5.79 9.02 6.34
C GLN A 194 -6.91 9.92 5.85
N VAL A 195 -8.15 9.56 6.17
CA VAL A 195 -9.33 10.37 5.86
C VAL A 195 -9.99 10.78 7.17
N THR A 196 -10.19 12.08 7.34
CA THR A 196 -11.04 12.65 8.40
C THR A 196 -12.24 13.29 7.73
N ARG A 197 -13.41 13.09 8.34
CA ARG A 197 -14.70 13.67 7.95
C ARG A 197 -15.27 14.45 9.14
#